data_AF-A0A8S4QWD1-F1
#
_entry.id   AF-A0A8S4QWD1-F1
#
_cell.length_a   1.000
_cell.length_b   1.000
_cell.length_c   1.000
_cell.angle_alpha   90.00
_cell.angle_beta   90.00
_cell.angle_gamma   90.00
#
_symmetry.space_group_name_H-M   'P 1'
#
loop_
_entity.id
_entity.type
_entity.pdbx_description
1 polymer ?
#
loop_
_entity_poly.entity_id
_entity_poly.type
_entity_poly.pdbx_seq_one_letter_code
_entity_poly.pdbx_strand_id
1 'polypeptide(L)'
;FLVDALWAAVIDIEKWFTKWTVAATDSEPAKEYWTITQYYLSEESLEEDCGVQDDDFSTLRDAGIWVYNHSGELMLIPRSEADIKSKTIFTKQNCTPRMGTHYHYNMTQEMLCENQLPWFALTMDGELIGSGLQFFGDLSKPLKYREWCEKFEGSDVERV
;
A
#
# COMPACT_ATOMS: atom_id res chain seq x y z
N PHE A 1 26.52 -0.41 8.13
CA PHE A 1 25.36 -0.56 7.24
C PHE A 1 24.99 0.83 6.75
N LEU A 2 25.40 1.19 5.53
CA LEU A 2 25.16 2.51 4.97
C LEU A 2 23.82 2.51 4.23
N VAL A 3 23.09 3.61 4.42
CA VAL A 3 21.73 3.96 4.00
C VAL A 3 21.69 4.27 2.48
N ASP A 4 22.24 3.37 1.67
CA ASP A 4 22.35 3.56 0.23
C ASP A 4 21.31 2.72 -0.51
N ALA A 5 20.50 3.41 -1.31
CA ALA A 5 19.69 2.90 -2.43
C ALA A 5 18.20 2.53 -2.24
N LEU A 6 17.46 3.19 -1.34
CA LEU A 6 16.02 3.46 -1.59
C LEU A 6 15.81 4.74 -2.44
N TRP A 7 16.84 5.13 -3.20
CA TRP A 7 17.01 6.43 -3.86
C TRP A 7 16.67 6.44 -5.36
N ALA A 8 15.75 5.59 -5.82
CA ALA A 8 15.23 5.66 -7.19
C ALA A 8 13.76 6.11 -7.27
N ALA A 9 13.15 6.42 -6.13
CA ALA A 9 11.79 6.94 -6.06
C ALA A 9 11.81 8.29 -5.34
N VAL A 10 11.02 9.27 -5.83
CA VAL A 10 10.80 10.57 -5.18
C VAL A 10 9.79 10.34 -4.06
N ILE A 11 10.14 9.43 -3.15
CA ILE A 11 9.29 9.03 -2.05
C ILE A 11 9.95 9.60 -0.83
N ASP A 12 9.35 10.65 -0.31
CA ASP A 12 9.58 11.09 1.05
C ASP A 12 9.05 9.98 1.98
N ILE A 13 9.97 9.14 2.45
CA ILE A 13 9.62 8.00 3.32
C ILE A 13 8.96 8.52 4.60
N GLU A 14 9.38 9.66 5.12
CA GLU A 14 8.83 10.25 6.34
C GLU A 14 7.40 10.76 6.14
N LYS A 15 7.01 11.07 4.90
CA LYS A 15 5.66 11.46 4.53
C LYS A 15 4.67 10.29 4.54
N TRP A 16 5.11 9.07 4.18
CA TRP A 16 4.21 7.93 3.94
C TRP A 16 4.34 6.78 4.93
N PHE A 17 5.49 6.66 5.57
CA PHE A 17 5.82 5.55 6.45
C PHE A 17 5.97 6.02 7.88
N THR A 18 5.59 5.13 8.80
CA THR A 18 5.82 5.30 10.23
C THR A 18 6.98 4.44 10.66
N LYS A 19 7.87 5.01 11.48
CA LYS A 19 8.94 4.23 12.14
C LYS A 19 8.34 3.32 13.19
N TRP A 20 8.66 2.03 13.09
CA TRP A 20 8.34 1.05 14.09
C TRP A 20 9.63 0.47 14.68
N THR A 21 9.74 0.52 16.00
CA THR A 21 10.90 0.02 16.73
C THR A 21 10.54 -1.29 17.40
N VAL A 22 11.27 -2.34 17.04
CA VAL A 22 11.21 -3.64 17.72
C VAL A 22 12.24 -3.62 18.84
N ALA A 23 11.79 -3.83 20.07
CA ALA A 23 12.67 -3.89 21.23
C ALA A 23 13.68 -5.04 21.12
N ALA A 24 14.84 -4.87 21.76
CA ALA A 24 15.83 -5.93 21.84
C ALA A 24 15.26 -7.16 22.57
N THR A 25 15.65 -8.34 22.12
CA THR A 25 15.45 -9.60 22.84
C THR A 25 16.80 -10.10 23.35
N ASP A 26 16.81 -11.15 24.17
CA ASP A 26 18.07 -11.75 24.65
C ASP A 26 18.99 -12.23 23.51
N SER A 27 18.42 -12.50 22.33
CA SER A 27 19.13 -13.00 21.14
C SER A 27 19.35 -11.96 20.04
N GLU A 28 18.62 -10.84 20.04
CA GLU A 28 18.67 -9.85 18.95
C GLU A 28 18.67 -8.40 19.46
N PRO A 29 19.51 -7.52 18.87
CA PRO A 29 19.47 -6.09 19.18
C PRO A 29 18.16 -5.45 18.70
N ALA A 30 17.82 -4.29 19.27
CA ALA A 30 16.70 -3.48 18.80
C ALA A 30 16.90 -3.10 17.33
N LYS A 31 15.80 -3.10 16.56
CA LYS A 31 15.79 -2.78 15.14
C LYS A 31 14.68 -1.77 14.83
N GLU A 32 14.97 -0.86 13.91
CA GLU A 32 14.02 0.14 13.43
C GLU A 32 13.61 -0.21 11.99
N TYR A 33 12.31 -0.16 11.74
CA TYR A 33 11.72 -0.45 10.43
C TYR A 33 10.82 0.71 10.00
N TRP A 34 10.76 0.95 8.69
CA TRP A 34 9.73 1.82 8.11
C TRP A 34 8.53 0.97 7.73
N THR A 35 7.34 1.38 8.16
CA THR A 35 6.09 0.63 8.00
C THR A 35 5.01 1.48 7.37
N ILE A 36 4.18 0.86 6.53
CA ILE A 36 2.93 1.43 6.04
C ILE A 36 1.86 0.36 6.24
N THR A 37 0.70 0.75 6.76
CA THR A 37 -0.28 -0.20 7.27
C THR A 37 -1.58 -0.10 6.47
N GLN A 38 -2.17 -1.27 6.24
CA GLN A 38 -3.52 -1.42 5.72
C GLN A 38 -4.32 -2.27 6.72
N TYR A 39 -5.56 -1.87 6.96
CA TYR A 39 -6.48 -2.58 7.85
C TYR A 39 -7.66 -3.13 7.05
N TYR A 40 -8.13 -4.30 7.46
CA TYR A 40 -9.30 -4.97 6.89
C TYR A 40 -10.55 -4.83 7.77
N LEU A 41 -10.39 -4.19 8.92
CA LEU A 41 -11.42 -3.91 9.90
C LEU A 41 -11.37 -2.42 10.25
N SER A 42 -12.53 -1.86 10.52
CA SER A 42 -12.67 -0.52 11.09
C SER A 42 -12.27 -0.51 12.57
N GLU A 43 -11.98 0.67 13.10
CA GLU A 43 -11.70 0.84 14.54
C GLU A 43 -12.92 0.45 15.40
N GLU A 44 -14.13 0.81 14.96
CA GLU A 44 -15.39 0.43 15.61
C GLU A 44 -15.55 -1.10 15.66
N SER A 45 -15.32 -1.79 14.54
CA SER A 45 -15.41 -3.26 14.48
C SER A 45 -14.35 -3.95 15.35
N LEU A 46 -13.18 -3.33 15.54
CA LEU A 46 -12.16 -3.82 16.47
C LEU A 46 -12.61 -3.66 17.93
N GLU A 47 -13.26 -2.55 18.28
CA GLU A 47 -13.76 -2.30 19.63
C GLU A 47 -14.94 -3.19 20.01
N GLU A 48 -15.84 -3.48 19.06
CA GLU A 48 -17.03 -4.29 19.31
C GLU A 48 -16.73 -5.79 19.43
N ASP A 49 -15.87 -6.35 18.58
CA ASP A 49 -15.61 -7.78 18.56
C ASP A 49 -14.24 -8.15 17.97
N CYS A 50 -13.22 -8.18 18.84
CA CYS A 50 -11.84 -8.59 18.51
C CYS A 50 -11.74 -10.07 18.09
N GLY A 51 -12.14 -10.40 16.86
CA GLY A 51 -11.69 -11.63 16.19
C GLY A 51 -12.67 -12.78 16.07
N VAL A 52 -13.99 -12.56 16.13
CA VAL A 52 -14.91 -13.52 15.51
C VAL A 52 -14.59 -13.55 14.01
N GLN A 53 -14.54 -14.73 13.37
CA GLN A 53 -14.53 -14.78 11.91
C GLN A 53 -15.97 -14.90 11.46
N ASP A 54 -16.37 -14.17 10.42
CA ASP A 54 -17.67 -14.47 9.80
C ASP A 54 -17.60 -15.86 9.19
N ASP A 55 -18.66 -16.65 9.41
CA ASP A 55 -18.84 -17.97 8.83
C ASP A 55 -18.85 -17.96 7.28
N ASP A 56 -18.93 -16.77 6.68
CA ASP A 56 -19.05 -16.56 5.23
C ASP A 56 -17.70 -16.52 4.47
N PHE A 57 -16.57 -16.82 5.14
CA PHE A 57 -15.21 -16.84 4.55
C PHE A 57 -14.79 -15.55 3.80
N SER A 58 -15.54 -14.46 3.93
CA SER A 58 -15.24 -13.17 3.30
C SER A 58 -14.02 -12.54 3.97
N THR A 59 -12.98 -12.22 3.19
CA THR A 59 -11.78 -11.53 3.68
C THR A 59 -12.08 -10.10 4.17
N LEU A 60 -13.12 -9.47 3.62
CA LEU A 60 -13.61 -8.17 4.05
C LEU A 60 -14.89 -8.38 4.87
N ARG A 61 -14.83 -8.09 6.18
CA ARG A 61 -16.01 -8.11 7.05
C ARG A 61 -16.78 -6.80 6.97
N ASP A 62 -16.06 -5.71 6.86
CA ASP A 62 -16.65 -4.38 6.86
C ASP A 62 -16.80 -3.80 5.44
N ALA A 63 -17.03 -2.49 5.36
CA ALA A 63 -17.30 -1.74 4.14
C ALA A 63 -16.14 -1.67 3.13
N GLY A 64 -14.95 -2.20 3.43
CA GLY A 64 -13.78 -2.14 2.55
C GLY A 64 -12.46 -2.36 3.28
N ILE A 65 -11.44 -1.61 2.90
CA ILE A 65 -10.15 -1.56 3.59
C ILE A 65 -9.85 -0.13 4.04
N TRP A 66 -9.03 0.01 5.07
CA TRP A 66 -8.64 1.30 5.60
C TRP A 66 -7.14 1.50 5.44
N VAL A 67 -6.76 2.67 4.94
CA VAL A 67 -5.37 3.09 4.76
C VAL A 67 -5.22 4.54 5.20
N TYR A 68 -4.02 4.94 5.61
CA TYR A 68 -3.77 6.34 5.95
C TYR A 68 -3.69 7.23 4.70
N ASN A 69 -4.33 8.40 4.75
CA ASN A 69 -4.22 9.43 3.72
C ASN A 69 -3.00 10.35 3.96
N HIS A 70 -2.87 11.40 3.13
CA HIS A 70 -1.80 12.42 3.25
C HIS A 70 -1.74 13.14 4.60
N SER A 71 -2.87 13.24 5.31
CA SER A 71 -3.00 13.92 6.59
C SER A 71 -2.73 12.98 7.77
N GLY A 72 -2.43 11.70 7.52
CA GLY A 72 -2.33 10.68 8.57
C GLY A 72 -3.69 10.26 9.13
N GLU A 73 -4.79 10.60 8.45
CA GLU A 73 -6.14 10.19 8.83
C GLU A 73 -6.49 8.87 8.15
N LEU A 74 -7.25 8.03 8.85
CA LEU A 74 -7.70 6.77 8.32
C LEU A 74 -8.78 7.00 7.24
N MET A 75 -8.54 6.48 6.04
CA MET A 75 -9.40 6.63 4.88
C MET A 75 -9.89 5.26 4.40
N LEU A 76 -11.20 5.16 4.17
CA LEU A 76 -11.83 3.97 3.59
C LEU A 76 -11.63 3.91 2.07
N ILE A 77 -11.21 2.75 1.58
CA ILE A 77 -11.35 2.31 0.20
C ILE A 77 -12.51 1.31 0.18
N PRO A 78 -13.68 1.71 -0.37
CA PRO A 78 -14.88 0.88 -0.33
C PRO A 78 -14.74 -0.45 -1.07
N ARG A 79 -15.53 -1.43 -0.62
CA ARG A 79 -15.63 -2.77 -1.22
C ARG A 79 -16.22 -2.77 -2.63
N SER A 80 -17.13 -1.83 -2.96
CA SER A 80 -17.75 -1.79 -4.28
C SER A 80 -17.19 -0.65 -5.14
N GLU A 81 -17.04 -0.91 -6.44
CA GLU A 81 -16.63 0.09 -7.43
C GLU A 81 -17.63 1.25 -7.50
N ALA A 82 -18.92 0.97 -7.28
CA ALA A 82 -19.96 2.00 -7.24
C ALA A 82 -19.72 3.00 -6.09
N ASP A 83 -19.34 2.51 -4.91
CA ASP A 83 -19.02 3.36 -3.77
C ASP A 83 -17.68 4.08 -3.93
N ILE A 84 -16.66 3.41 -4.50
CA ILE A 84 -15.40 4.08 -4.87
C ILE A 84 -15.70 5.30 -5.77
N LYS A 85 -16.54 5.14 -6.79
CA LYS A 85 -16.90 6.23 -7.72
C LYS A 85 -17.74 7.34 -7.11
N SER A 86 -18.67 7.00 -6.22
CA SER A 86 -19.71 7.93 -5.77
C SER A 86 -19.44 8.56 -4.41
N LYS A 87 -18.65 7.92 -3.55
CA LYS A 87 -18.40 8.32 -2.16
C LYS A 87 -16.96 8.72 -1.88
N THR A 88 -16.05 8.54 -2.84
CA THR A 88 -14.64 8.86 -2.66
C THR A 88 -14.12 9.75 -3.79
N ILE A 89 -12.90 10.29 -3.62
CA ILE A 89 -12.21 11.07 -4.65
C ILE A 89 -11.23 10.22 -5.48
N PHE A 90 -11.32 8.89 -5.39
CA PHE A 90 -10.49 8.02 -6.20
C PHE A 90 -10.88 8.14 -7.69
N THR A 91 -9.88 8.31 -8.53
CA THR A 91 -10.07 8.45 -9.98
C THR A 91 -9.69 7.15 -10.68
N LYS A 92 -10.55 6.72 -11.62
CA LYS A 92 -10.34 5.53 -12.44
C LYS A 92 -9.17 5.76 -13.39
N GLN A 93 -8.22 4.82 -13.41
CA GLN A 93 -7.08 4.81 -14.32
C GLN A 93 -7.10 3.58 -15.22
N ASN A 94 -6.52 3.73 -16.41
CA ASN A 94 -6.49 2.66 -17.43
C ASN A 94 -5.06 2.34 -17.90
N CYS A 95 -4.08 2.56 -17.03
CA CYS A 95 -2.65 2.46 -17.35
C CYS A 95 -2.12 1.00 -17.37
N THR A 96 -2.84 0.06 -16.74
CA THR A 96 -2.43 -1.34 -16.56
C THR A 96 -3.53 -2.29 -17.07
N PRO A 97 -3.69 -2.40 -18.41
CA PRO A 97 -4.73 -3.25 -18.98
C PRO A 97 -4.55 -4.71 -18.55
N ARG A 98 -5.66 -5.44 -18.37
CA ARG A 98 -5.76 -6.86 -17.95
C ARG A 98 -5.49 -7.18 -16.49
N MET A 99 -5.13 -6.20 -15.67
CA MET A 99 -4.94 -6.39 -14.22
C MET A 99 -6.17 -5.99 -13.40
N GLY A 100 -7.31 -5.71 -14.05
CA GLY A 100 -8.49 -5.11 -13.43
C GLY A 100 -8.52 -3.59 -13.59
N THR A 101 -9.52 -2.94 -13.00
CA THR A 101 -9.64 -1.47 -13.03
C THR A 101 -8.92 -0.87 -11.82
N HIS A 102 -7.90 -0.04 -12.09
CA HIS A 102 -7.16 0.64 -11.04
C HIS A 102 -7.81 1.96 -10.68
N TYR A 103 -7.86 2.26 -9.40
CA TYR A 103 -8.31 3.52 -8.83
C TYR A 103 -7.20 4.09 -7.97
N HIS A 104 -6.91 5.37 -8.15
CA HIS A 104 -5.91 6.07 -7.35
C HIS A 104 -6.51 7.31 -6.72
N TYR A 105 -6.01 7.65 -5.54
CA TYR A 105 -6.50 8.79 -4.79
C TYR A 105 -6.24 10.11 -5.54
N ASN A 106 -7.32 10.81 -5.91
CA ASN A 106 -7.30 12.18 -6.44
C ASN A 106 -6.29 12.44 -7.59
N MET A 107 -6.03 11.45 -8.45
CA MET A 107 -5.01 11.60 -9.48
C MET A 107 -5.47 12.58 -10.56
N THR A 108 -4.65 13.58 -10.84
CA THR A 108 -4.82 14.55 -11.93
C THR A 108 -3.65 14.47 -12.92
N GLN A 109 -3.77 15.10 -14.09
CA GLN A 109 -2.72 15.07 -15.11
C GLN A 109 -1.45 15.82 -14.69
N GLU A 110 -1.61 16.85 -13.84
CA GLU A 110 -0.54 17.73 -13.37
C GLU A 110 0.02 17.32 -12.00
N MET A 111 -0.46 16.22 -11.41
CA MET A 111 -0.01 15.75 -10.11
C MET A 111 1.47 15.38 -10.14
N LEU A 112 2.24 15.93 -9.20
CA LEU A 112 3.62 15.53 -8.97
C LEU A 112 3.67 14.12 -8.34
N CYS A 113 4.61 13.27 -8.76
CA CYS A 113 4.77 11.90 -8.25
C CYS A 113 4.91 11.84 -6.71
N GLU A 114 5.57 12.85 -6.11
CA GLU A 114 5.76 12.96 -4.66
C GLU A 114 4.47 13.20 -3.87
N ASN A 115 3.39 13.59 -4.54
CA ASN A 115 2.07 13.82 -3.95
C ASN A 115 1.11 12.67 -4.20
N GLN A 116 1.53 11.67 -4.98
CA GLN A 116 0.71 10.51 -5.25
C GLN A 116 0.65 9.61 -4.01
N LEU A 117 -0.57 9.29 -3.56
CA LEU A 117 -0.76 8.28 -2.52
C LEU A 117 -0.28 6.92 -3.06
N PRO A 118 0.56 6.18 -2.32
CA PRO A 118 1.13 4.93 -2.83
C PRO A 118 0.10 3.80 -2.87
N TRP A 119 -1.02 3.93 -2.17
CA TRP A 119 -2.13 2.98 -2.22
C TRP A 119 -2.98 3.17 -3.47
N PHE A 120 -3.26 2.07 -4.16
CA PHE A 120 -4.27 1.99 -5.21
C PHE A 120 -5.28 0.90 -4.90
N ALA A 121 -6.51 1.09 -5.36
CA ALA A 121 -7.58 0.11 -5.30
C ALA A 121 -7.73 -0.61 -6.64
N LEU A 122 -8.06 -1.89 -6.59
CA LEU A 122 -8.21 -2.73 -7.76
C LEU A 122 -9.59 -3.37 -7.78
N THR A 123 -10.39 -3.07 -8.81
CA THR A 123 -11.73 -3.64 -8.97
C THR A 123 -11.86 -4.53 -10.19
N MET A 124 -12.72 -5.53 -10.07
CA MET A 124 -13.16 -6.41 -11.16
C MET A 124 -14.62 -6.77 -10.93
N ASP A 125 -15.42 -6.77 -11.99
CA ASP A 125 -16.87 -7.04 -11.94
C ASP A 125 -17.66 -6.22 -10.91
N GLY A 126 -17.20 -4.99 -10.64
CA GLY A 126 -17.85 -4.07 -9.70
C GLY A 126 -17.42 -4.21 -8.24
N GLU A 127 -16.54 -5.17 -7.92
CA GLU A 127 -16.08 -5.45 -6.56
C GLU A 127 -14.58 -5.16 -6.41
N LEU A 128 -14.17 -4.78 -5.20
CA LEU A 128 -12.78 -4.62 -4.79
C LEU A 128 -12.16 -6.02 -4.66
N ILE A 129 -11.23 -6.33 -5.56
CA ILE A 129 -10.50 -7.59 -5.57
C ILE A 129 -9.10 -7.47 -4.97
N GLY A 130 -8.65 -6.24 -4.72
CA GLY A 130 -7.37 -6.01 -4.06
C GLY A 130 -7.04 -4.55 -3.88
N SER A 131 -5.96 -4.35 -3.15
CA SER A 131 -5.23 -3.09 -3.04
C SER A 131 -3.76 -3.38 -3.24
N GLY A 132 -3.04 -2.37 -3.69
CA GLY A 132 -1.60 -2.50 -3.85
C GLY A 132 -0.87 -1.25 -3.39
N LEU A 133 0.36 -1.48 -2.98
CA LEU A 133 1.33 -0.45 -2.71
C LEU A 133 2.17 -0.26 -3.98
N GLN A 134 2.14 0.93 -4.55
CA GLN A 134 2.92 1.30 -5.72
C GLN A 134 3.84 2.47 -5.38
N PHE A 135 5.09 2.33 -5.82
CA PHE A 135 6.09 3.37 -5.66
C PHE A 135 6.24 4.16 -6.96
N PHE A 136 6.20 5.48 -6.82
CA PHE A 136 6.29 6.43 -7.94
C PHE A 136 7.59 7.22 -7.82
N GLY A 137 8.23 7.47 -8.96
CA GLY A 137 9.52 8.15 -9.01
C GLY A 137 9.68 8.96 -10.28
N ASP A 138 10.42 10.07 -10.16
CA ASP A 138 10.86 10.87 -11.28
C ASP A 138 12.14 10.25 -11.89
N LEU A 139 12.04 9.81 -13.15
CA LEU A 139 13.14 9.26 -13.92
C LEU A 139 13.86 10.33 -14.77
N SER A 140 13.53 11.62 -14.61
CA SER A 140 14.15 12.72 -15.34
C SER A 140 15.64 12.91 -15.01
N LYS A 141 16.09 12.41 -13.86
CA LYS A 141 17.50 12.40 -13.46
C LYS A 141 18.18 11.10 -13.87
N PRO A 142 19.38 11.14 -14.48
CA PRO A 142 20.11 9.93 -14.85
C PRO A 142 20.45 9.12 -13.59
N LEU A 143 19.85 7.93 -13.48
CA LEU A 143 20.09 7.01 -12.37
C LEU A 143 21.48 6.38 -12.52
N LYS A 144 22.26 6.34 -11.43
CA LYS A 144 23.57 5.68 -11.40
C LYS A 144 23.44 4.15 -11.56
N TYR A 145 22.32 3.57 -11.11
CA TYR A 145 21.92 2.16 -11.27
C TYR A 145 20.39 2.05 -11.35
N ARG A 146 19.88 1.07 -12.09
CA ARG A 146 18.44 0.86 -12.31
C ARG A 146 18.10 -0.61 -12.07
N GLU A 147 17.76 -0.98 -10.84
CA GLU A 147 17.32 -2.33 -10.48
C GLU A 147 15.80 -2.34 -10.26
N TRP A 148 15.09 -3.12 -11.08
CA TRP A 148 13.61 -3.14 -11.12
C TRP A 148 12.98 -4.22 -10.22
N CYS A 149 13.78 -5.18 -9.75
CA CYS A 149 13.37 -6.33 -8.94
C CYS A 149 14.55 -6.80 -8.07
N GLU A 150 14.25 -7.56 -7.03
CA GLU A 150 15.23 -8.14 -6.10
C GLU A 150 16.23 -9.05 -6.81
N LYS A 151 17.50 -8.98 -6.40
CA LYS A 151 18.49 -10.02 -6.61
C LYS A 151 18.76 -10.70 -5.27
N PHE A 152 18.51 -12.00 -5.22
CA PHE A 152 18.93 -12.81 -4.08
C PHE A 152 20.44 -13.07 -4.18
N GLU A 153 21.22 -12.66 -3.19
CA GLU A 153 22.55 -13.21 -3.00
C GLU A 153 22.40 -14.61 -2.37
N GLY A 154 22.70 -15.66 -3.14
CA GLY A 154 22.77 -17.03 -2.64
C GLY A 154 21.54 -17.91 -2.85
N SER A 155 20.85 -17.85 -4.01
CA SER A 155 19.80 -18.83 -4.32
C SER A 155 20.37 -20.20 -4.73
N ASP A 156 20.98 -20.90 -3.79
CA ASP A 156 20.87 -22.36 -3.71
C ASP A 156 19.50 -22.68 -3.09
N VAL A 157 18.45 -22.48 -3.88
CA VAL A 157 17.15 -23.06 -3.54
C VAL A 157 17.22 -24.52 -3.95
N GLU A 158 17.51 -25.41 -2.99
CA GLU A 158 17.22 -26.83 -3.17
C GLU A 158 15.72 -26.95 -3.48
N ARG A 159 15.43 -27.43 -4.68
CA ARG A 159 14.09 -27.90 -5.03
C ARG A 159 13.82 -29.13 -4.18
N VAL A 160 12.88 -29.02 -3.25
CA VAL A 160 12.13 -30.18 -2.74
C VAL A 160 11.05 -30.53 -3.75
#